data_AF-A0A4U0WRI5-F1
#
_entry.id   AF-A0A4U0WRI5-F1
#
_cell.length_a   1.000
_cell.length_b   1.000
_cell.length_c   1.000
_cell.angle_alpha   90.00
_cell.angle_beta   90.00
_cell.angle_gamma   90.00
#
_symmetry.space_group_name_H-M   'P 1'
#
loop_
_entity.id
_entity.type
_entity.pdbx_description
1 polymer ?
#
loop_
_entity_poly.entity_id
_entity_poly.type
_entity_poly.pdbx_seq_one_letter_code
_entity_poly.pdbx_strand_id
1 'polypeptide(L)' 'MAMRYPPNPSPLAQLGSLLLVVHDFAARSPDELSLAKGDRIELIERDDDFGDGWFL' A
#
# COMPACT_ATOMS: atom_id res chain seq x y z
N MET A 1 -5.56 -6.38 -26.10
CA MET A 1 -4.46 -6.02 -25.18
C MET A 1 -5.05 -5.91 -23.79
N ALA A 2 -4.98 -6.98 -22.99
CA ALA A 2 -5.50 -6.97 -21.62
C ALA A 2 -4.36 -6.56 -20.67
N MET A 3 -4.51 -5.44 -19.99
CA MET A 3 -3.65 -5.06 -18.87
C MET A 3 -3.80 -6.15 -17.80
N ARG A 4 -2.79 -7.03 -17.71
CA ARG A 4 -2.69 -7.96 -16.60
C ARG A 4 -2.41 -7.11 -15.37
N TYR A 5 -3.42 -6.85 -14.55
CA TYR A 5 -3.17 -6.52 -13.16
C TYR A 5 -2.27 -7.63 -12.60
N PRO A 6 -1.18 -7.31 -11.89
CA PRO A 6 -0.42 -8.34 -11.20
C PRO A 6 -1.38 -9.11 -10.28
N PRO A 7 -1.13 -10.41 -10.07
CA PRO A 7 -1.98 -11.20 -9.19
C PRO A 7 -2.06 -10.49 -7.84
N ASN A 8 -3.29 -10.41 -7.33
CA ASN A 8 -3.68 -10.07 -5.97
C ASN A 8 -2.46 -9.99 -5.01
N PRO A 9 -2.16 -8.85 -4.35
CA PRO A 9 -1.13 -8.84 -3.33
C PRO A 9 -1.47 -9.98 -2.38
N SER A 10 -0.51 -10.89 -2.21
CA SER A 10 -0.65 -12.07 -1.36
C SER A 10 -1.37 -11.66 -0.07
N PRO A 11 -2.34 -12.43 0.45
CA PRO A 11 -3.10 -12.09 1.66
C PRO A 11 -2.23 -11.94 2.95
N LEU A 12 -0.91 -11.91 2.80
CA LEU A 12 0.12 -11.99 3.83
C LEU A 12 1.28 -11.03 3.51
N ALA A 13 1.04 -9.80 3.04
CA ALA A 13 2.09 -8.79 3.23
C ALA A 13 2.34 -8.72 4.75
N GLN A 14 3.53 -9.15 5.19
CA GLN A 14 3.89 -9.18 6.61
C GLN A 14 4.46 -7.83 7.00
N LEU A 15 4.38 -7.47 8.27
CA LEU A 15 5.12 -6.32 8.79
C LEU A 15 6.61 -6.45 8.41
N GLY A 16 7.22 -5.34 8.01
CA GLY A 16 8.56 -5.28 7.45
C GLY A 16 8.66 -5.63 5.95
N SER A 17 7.54 -5.92 5.27
CA SER A 17 7.56 -6.15 3.82
C SER A 17 7.74 -4.83 3.06
N LEU A 18 8.59 -4.85 2.03
CA LEU A 18 8.71 -3.75 1.07
C LEU A 18 7.60 -3.85 0.01
N LEU A 19 6.79 -2.81 -0.08
CA LEU A 19 5.70 -2.64 -1.04
C LEU A 19 6.08 -1.63 -2.13
N LEU A 20 5.52 -1.80 -3.32
CA LEU A 20 5.69 -0.88 -4.45
C LEU A 20 4.47 0.03 -4.57
N VAL A 21 4.70 1.33 -4.59
CA VAL A 21 3.66 2.31 -4.86
C VAL A 21 3.30 2.26 -6.35
N VAL A 22 2.05 1.92 -6.65
CA VAL A 22 1.56 1.78 -8.03
C VAL A 22 0.86 3.03 -8.58
N HIS A 23 0.46 3.95 -7.70
CA HIS A 23 -0.22 5.21 -8.04
C HIS A 23 0.28 6.33 -7.14
N ASP A 24 0.32 7.55 -7.66
CA ASP A 24 0.59 8.73 -6.86
C ASP A 24 -0.56 8.98 -5.87
N PHE A 25 -0.23 9.28 -4.63
CA PHE A 25 -1.18 9.64 -3.59
C PHE A 25 -0.68 10.91 -2.88
N ALA A 26 -1.48 11.97 -2.92
CA ALA A 26 -1.21 13.19 -2.18
C ALA A 26 -1.97 13.17 -0.86
N ALA A 27 -1.23 13.23 0.25
CA ALA A 27 -1.80 13.33 1.59
C ALA A 27 -2.73 14.53 1.71
N ARG A 28 -3.89 14.34 2.32
CA ARG A 28 -4.93 15.36 2.54
C ARG A 28 -4.96 15.84 3.98
N SER A 29 -4.30 15.12 4.87
CA SER A 29 -4.25 15.37 6.30
C SER A 29 -2.82 15.12 6.82
N PRO A 30 -2.37 15.79 7.88
CA PRO A 30 -0.99 15.65 8.39
C PRO A 30 -0.65 14.25 8.94
N ASP A 31 -1.65 13.41 9.18
CA ASP A 31 -1.53 12.01 9.57
C ASP A 31 -1.41 11.04 8.37
N GLU A 32 -1.54 11.55 7.13
CA GLU A 32 -1.37 10.75 5.91
C GLU A 32 0.03 10.95 5.30
N LEU A 33 0.57 9.90 4.67
CA LEU A 33 1.82 9.96 3.92
C LEU A 33 1.55 10.19 2.42
N SER A 34 2.31 11.09 1.78
CA SER A 34 2.28 11.22 0.32
C SER A 34 3.16 10.15 -0.33
N LEU A 35 2.64 9.49 -1.36
CA LEU A 35 3.31 8.39 -2.07
C LEU A 35 3.52 8.77 -3.53
N ALA A 36 4.71 8.51 -4.07
CA ALA A 36 4.97 8.66 -5.50
C ALA A 36 5.04 7.28 -6.17
N LYS A 37 4.44 7.17 -7.36
CA LYS A 37 4.44 5.93 -8.14
C LYS A 37 5.88 5.49 -8.45
N GLY A 38 6.16 4.24 -8.13
CA GLY A 38 7.48 3.63 -8.31
C GLY A 38 8.32 3.61 -7.03
N ASP A 39 7.92 4.33 -5.99
CA ASP A 39 8.58 4.28 -4.69
C ASP A 39 8.39 2.93 -4.01
N ARG A 40 9.34 2.60 -3.14
CA ARG A 40 9.26 1.42 -2.26
C ARG A 40 9.08 1.87 -0.84
N ILE A 41 8.07 1.34 -0.18
CA ILE A 41 7.73 1.66 1.21
C ILE A 41 7.70 0.39 2.05
N GLU A 42 8.04 0.51 3.33
CA GLU A 42 7.99 -0.61 4.27
C GLU A 42 6.63 -0.60 4.99
N LEU A 43 5.98 -1.76 5.04
CA LEU A 43 4.77 -1.94 5.81
C LEU A 43 5.11 -2.06 7.29
N ILE A 44 4.88 -1.01 8.06
CA ILE A 44 5.22 -0.96 9.48
C ILE A 44 4.12 -1.48 10.38
N GLU A 45 2.86 -1.25 10.02
CA GLU A 45 1.69 -1.67 10.76
C GLU A 45 0.61 -2.19 9.79
N ARG A 46 -0.28 -3.04 10.29
CA ARG A 46 -1.47 -3.47 9.55
C ARG A 46 -2.66 -3.21 10.43
N ASP A 47 -3.60 -2.43 9.94
CA ASP A 47 -4.88 -2.25 10.59
C ASP A 47 -5.88 -3.32 10.13
N ASP A 48 -5.48 -4.58 10.27
CA ASP A 48 -6.28 -5.73 9.79
C ASP A 48 -7.58 -5.90 10.59
N ASP A 49 -7.66 -5.28 11.78
CA ASP A 49 -8.81 -5.39 12.68
C ASP A 49 -10.00 -4.52 12.23
N PHE A 50 -9.78 -3.49 11.40
CA PHE A 50 -10.86 -2.61 10.92
C PHE A 50 -11.52 -3.12 9.63
N GLY A 51 -10.81 -3.91 8.81
CA GLY A 51 -11.36 -4.52 7.60
C GLY A 51 -11.86 -3.53 6.54
N ASP A 52 -11.40 -2.28 6.59
CA ASP A 52 -11.84 -1.16 5.75
C ASP A 52 -10.90 -0.88 4.56
N GLY A 53 -9.82 -1.65 4.44
CA GLY A 53 -8.87 -1.58 3.33
C GLY A 53 -7.79 -0.51 3.48
N TRP A 54 -7.66 0.09 4.67
CA TRP A 54 -6.56 0.99 5.01
C TRP A 54 -5.41 0.25 5.71
N PHE A 55 -4.19 0.69 5.48
CA PHE A 55 -2.98 0.20 6.13
C PHE A 55 -2.23 1.42 6.69
N LEU A 56 -1.75 1.32 7.94
CA LEU A 56 -0.99 2.36 8.64
C LEU A 56 0.52 2.17 8.44
#